data_AF-A0A386C6T4-F1
#
_entry.id   AF-A0A386C6T4-F1
#
_cell.length_a   1.000
_cell.length_b   1.000
_cell.length_c   1.000
_cell.angle_alpha   90.00
_cell.angle_beta   90.00
_cell.angle_gamma   90.00
#
_symmetry.space_group_name_H-M   'P 1'
#
loop_
_entity.id
_entity.type
_entity.pdbx_description
1 polymer ?
#
loop_
_entity_poly.entity_id
_entity_poly.type
_entity_poly.pdbx_seq_one_letter_code
_entity_poly.pdbx_strand_id
1 'polypeptide(L)'
;RTTGILFYTCVVIACTALFVFCTNQFHKWAHTKNPARSVRLLQRAGLILSPEHHVVHHTAPRDKYYCITVGWMNPVLDKIRFFRFVEAVLTRIHPRALRPHPDDRPQNDADAAIAMPS
;
A
#
# COMPACT_ATOMS: atom_id res chain seq x y z
N ARG A 1 23.04 6.49 31.09
CA ARG A 1 21.62 6.34 30.65
C ARG A 1 21.38 7.09 29.32
N THR A 2 21.80 8.34 29.20
CA THR A 2 21.65 9.17 27.99
C THR A 2 22.30 8.59 26.73
N THR A 3 23.51 8.00 26.83
CA THR A 3 24.19 7.36 25.69
C THR A 3 23.39 6.20 25.08
N GLY A 4 22.69 5.42 25.92
CA GLY A 4 21.84 4.33 25.45
C GLY A 4 20.59 4.82 24.73
N ILE A 5 19.98 5.91 25.19
CA ILE A 5 18.84 6.55 24.54
C ILE A 5 19.27 7.14 23.19
N LEU A 6 20.41 7.84 23.13
CA LEU A 6 20.93 8.39 21.87
C LEU A 6 21.24 7.29 20.85
N PHE A 7 21.91 6.22 21.27
CA PHE A 7 22.18 5.07 20.40
C PHE A 7 20.86 4.46 19.88
N TYR A 8 19.91 4.19 20.77
CA TYR A 8 18.60 3.66 20.39
C TYR A 8 17.88 4.57 19.38
N THR A 9 17.82 5.86 19.64
CA THR A 9 17.18 6.83 18.74
C THR A 9 17.87 6.88 17.38
N CYS A 10 19.20 6.88 17.33
CA CYS A 10 19.95 6.85 16.07
C CYS A 10 19.66 5.58 15.27
N VAL A 11 19.61 4.42 15.94
CA VAL A 11 19.26 3.14 15.30
C VAL A 11 17.85 3.19 14.74
N VAL A 12 16.86 3.67 15.51
CA VAL A 12 15.47 3.78 15.05
C VAL A 12 15.36 4.70 13.83
N ILE A 13 16.03 5.87 13.86
CA ILE A 13 16.03 6.81 12.73
C ILE A 13 16.68 6.18 11.50
N ALA A 14 17.85 5.56 11.65
CA ALA A 14 18.57 4.93 10.55
C ALA A 14 17.77 3.79 9.92
N CYS A 15 17.18 2.91 10.74
CA CYS A 15 16.31 1.84 10.26
C CYS A 15 15.08 2.40 9.53
N THR A 16 14.39 3.39 10.11
CA THR A 16 13.21 4.00 9.48
C THR A 16 13.56 4.62 8.13
N ALA A 17 14.65 5.40 8.08
CA ALA A 17 15.12 6.01 6.84
C ALA A 17 15.47 4.95 5.77
N LEU A 18 16.12 3.86 6.17
CA LEU A 18 16.43 2.74 5.28
C LEU A 18 15.15 2.09 4.73
N PHE A 19 14.17 1.81 5.58
CA PHE A 19 12.89 1.21 5.14
C PHE A 19 12.11 2.11 4.19
N VAL A 20 12.07 3.42 4.46
CA VAL A 20 11.43 4.41 3.57
C VAL A 20 12.15 4.43 2.22
N PHE A 21 13.49 4.51 2.23
CA PHE A 21 14.30 4.49 1.02
C PHE A 21 14.04 3.21 0.20
N CYS A 22 14.12 2.04 0.83
CA CYS A 22 13.89 0.75 0.17
C CYS A 22 12.49 0.67 -0.43
N THR A 23 11.45 1.06 0.32
CA THR A 23 10.07 1.04 -0.16
C THR A 23 9.89 1.94 -1.39
N ASN A 24 10.43 3.15 -1.36
CA ASN A 24 10.41 4.07 -2.50
C ASN A 24 11.17 3.51 -3.70
N GLN A 25 12.32 2.87 -3.46
CA GLN A 25 13.15 2.32 -4.52
C GLN A 25 12.49 1.10 -5.19
N PHE A 26 11.87 0.22 -4.41
CA PHE A 26 11.13 -0.94 -4.93
C PHE A 26 9.91 -0.50 -5.73
N HIS A 27 9.16 0.50 -5.24
CA HIS A 27 8.05 1.09 -5.96
C HIS A 27 8.50 1.69 -7.32
N LYS A 28 9.60 2.44 -7.34
CA LYS A 28 10.18 2.98 -8.58
C LYS A 28 10.57 1.87 -9.56
N TRP A 29 11.14 0.76 -9.07
CA TRP A 29 11.47 -0.37 -9.93
C TRP A 29 10.25 -1.12 -10.48
N ALA A 30 9.11 -1.12 -9.77
CA ALA A 30 7.87 -1.67 -10.30
C ALA A 30 7.33 -0.89 -11.52
N HIS A 31 7.66 0.40 -11.63
CA HIS A 31 7.36 1.22 -12.80
C HIS A 31 8.42 1.17 -13.91
N THR A 32 9.57 0.56 -13.67
CA THR A 32 10.68 0.55 -14.62
C THR A 32 10.47 -0.55 -15.66
N LYS A 33 10.39 -0.20 -16.95
CA LYS A 33 10.14 -1.18 -18.04
C LYS A 33 11.24 -2.25 -18.16
N ASN A 34 12.51 -1.85 -18.00
CA ASN A 34 13.68 -2.72 -18.15
C ASN A 34 14.62 -2.64 -16.92
N PRO A 35 14.25 -3.22 -15.77
CA PRO A 35 15.09 -3.17 -14.57
C PRO A 35 16.31 -4.12 -14.69
N ALA A 36 17.25 -4.05 -13.76
CA ALA A 36 18.40 -4.96 -13.76
C ALA A 36 17.97 -6.44 -13.58
N ARG A 37 18.80 -7.40 -14.00
CA ARG A 37 18.50 -8.84 -13.87
C ARG A 37 18.25 -9.27 -12.42
N SER A 38 19.04 -8.75 -11.49
CA SER A 38 18.89 -8.98 -10.04
C SER A 38 17.53 -8.49 -9.54
N VAL A 39 17.11 -7.30 -9.95
CA VAL A 39 15.79 -6.72 -9.59
C VAL A 39 14.66 -7.59 -10.12
N ARG A 40 14.73 -8.05 -11.37
CA ARG A 40 13.72 -8.98 -11.91
C ARG A 40 13.66 -10.30 -11.15
N LEU A 41 14.80 -10.83 -10.71
CA LEU A 41 14.83 -12.06 -9.91
C LEU A 41 14.16 -11.85 -8.56
N LEU A 42 14.45 -10.73 -7.89
CA LEU A 42 13.81 -10.36 -6.62
C LEU A 42 12.29 -10.17 -6.78
N GLN A 43 11.84 -9.53 -7.87
CA GLN A 43 10.42 -9.36 -8.20
C GLN A 43 9.73 -10.72 -8.42
N ARG A 44 10.37 -11.62 -9.18
CA ARG A 44 9.84 -12.97 -9.43
C ARG A 44 9.82 -13.85 -8.18
N ALA A 45 10.80 -13.67 -7.28
CA ALA A 45 10.83 -14.34 -5.98
C ALA A 45 9.81 -13.76 -4.98
N GLY A 46 9.12 -12.66 -5.33
CA GLY A 46 8.21 -11.96 -4.43
C GLY A 46 8.92 -11.22 -3.29
N LEU A 47 10.23 -11.00 -3.38
CA LEU A 47 11.00 -10.32 -2.33
C LEU A 47 10.85 -8.80 -2.39
N ILE A 48 10.49 -8.25 -3.55
CA ILE A 48 10.22 -6.82 -3.76
C ILE A 48 8.99 -6.67 -4.67
N LEU A 49 8.38 -5.48 -4.65
CA LEU A 49 7.18 -5.19 -5.44
C LEU A 49 7.37 -5.48 -6.94
N SER A 50 6.55 -6.41 -7.45
CA SER A 50 6.49 -6.76 -8.87
C SER A 50 5.55 -5.81 -9.63
N PRO A 51 5.82 -5.51 -10.91
CA PRO A 51 4.96 -4.64 -11.73
C PRO A 51 3.51 -5.14 -11.80
N GLU A 52 3.29 -6.45 -11.82
CA GLU A 52 1.96 -7.07 -11.94
C GLU A 52 1.09 -6.75 -10.72
N HIS A 53 1.60 -7.00 -9.51
CA HIS A 53 0.94 -6.63 -8.26
C HIS A 53 0.71 -5.12 -8.13
N HIS A 54 1.67 -4.32 -8.61
CA HIS A 54 1.55 -2.87 -8.59
C HIS A 54 0.41 -2.37 -9.51
N VAL A 55 0.24 -2.97 -10.70
CA VAL A 55 -0.87 -2.61 -11.61
C VAL A 55 -2.23 -2.87 -10.95
N VAL A 56 -2.39 -3.97 -10.21
CA VAL A 56 -3.64 -4.27 -9.49
C VAL A 56 -3.99 -3.16 -8.50
N HIS A 57 -3.01 -2.63 -7.77
CA HIS A 57 -3.22 -1.49 -6.86
C HIS A 57 -3.72 -0.22 -7.58
N HIS A 58 -3.28 0.04 -8.81
CA HIS A 58 -3.75 1.19 -9.61
C HIS A 58 -5.09 0.93 -10.30
N THR A 59 -5.55 -0.32 -10.36
CA THR A 59 -6.79 -0.67 -11.05
C THR A 59 -7.99 -0.42 -10.12
N ALA A 60 -9.05 0.18 -10.65
CA ALA A 60 -10.32 0.31 -9.93
C ALA A 60 -10.80 -1.08 -9.45
N PRO A 61 -11.25 -1.24 -8.18
CA PRO A 61 -11.65 -0.20 -7.22
C PRO A 61 -10.55 0.38 -6.29
N ARG A 62 -9.25 0.08 -6.47
CA ARG A 62 -8.12 0.59 -5.64
C ARG A 62 -8.28 0.37 -4.12
N ASP A 63 -9.18 -0.52 -3.71
CA ASP A 63 -9.55 -0.86 -2.34
C ASP A 63 -8.74 -2.04 -1.77
N LYS A 64 -7.75 -2.51 -2.54
CA LYS A 64 -6.96 -3.70 -2.23
C LYS A 64 -5.51 -3.49 -2.64
N TYR A 65 -4.64 -4.37 -2.15
CA TYR A 65 -3.23 -4.43 -2.52
C TYR A 65 -2.38 -3.22 -2.05
N TYR A 66 -2.57 -2.79 -0.80
CA TYR A 66 -1.85 -1.64 -0.21
C TYR A 66 -0.37 -1.87 0.10
N CYS A 67 0.11 -3.13 0.19
CA CYS A 67 1.50 -3.43 0.53
C CYS A 67 2.42 -3.21 -0.69
N ILE A 68 3.09 -2.06 -0.72
CA ILE A 68 3.99 -1.64 -1.81
C ILE A 68 5.46 -2.05 -1.63
N THR A 69 5.85 -2.61 -0.49
CA THR A 69 7.26 -2.99 -0.26
C THR A 69 7.57 -4.38 -0.85
N VAL A 70 6.77 -5.39 -0.52
CA VAL A 70 7.02 -6.79 -0.94
C VAL A 70 5.87 -7.43 -1.72
N GLY A 71 4.70 -6.79 -1.81
CA GLY A 71 3.59 -7.23 -2.68
C GLY A 71 2.87 -8.53 -2.29
N TRP A 72 3.59 -9.60 -1.90
CA TRP A 72 3.05 -10.94 -1.64
C TRP A 72 2.15 -11.03 -0.40
N MET A 73 2.27 -10.07 0.53
CA MET A 73 1.38 -10.00 1.68
C MET A 73 -0.04 -9.57 1.29
N ASN A 74 -0.21 -8.91 0.14
CA ASN A 74 -1.52 -8.46 -0.32
C ASN A 74 -2.51 -9.61 -0.55
N PRO A 75 -2.19 -10.68 -1.31
CA PRO A 75 -3.06 -11.86 -1.44
C PRO A 75 -3.41 -12.50 -0.08
N VAL A 76 -2.49 -12.51 0.88
CA VAL A 76 -2.75 -13.08 2.21
C VAL A 76 -3.77 -12.21 2.97
N LEU A 77 -3.57 -10.89 2.97
CA LEU A 77 -4.45 -9.92 3.62
C LEU A 77 -5.83 -9.86 2.96
N ASP A 78 -5.90 -10.00 1.63
CA ASP A 78 -7.17 -10.05 0.90
C ASP A 78 -7.95 -11.34 1.22
N LYS A 79 -7.27 -12.49 1.31
CA LYS A 79 -7.88 -13.77 1.70
C LYS A 79 -8.52 -13.73 3.08
N ILE A 80 -7.89 -13.06 4.05
CA ILE A 80 -8.45 -12.89 5.40
C ILE A 80 -9.39 -11.68 5.51
N ARG A 81 -9.68 -11.00 4.40
CA ARG A 81 -10.51 -9.78 4.32
C ARG A 81 -10.08 -8.69 5.30
N PHE A 82 -8.77 -8.58 5.57
CA PHE A 82 -8.21 -7.68 6.56
C PHE A 82 -8.64 -6.23 6.33
N PHE A 83 -8.49 -5.73 5.09
CA PHE A 83 -8.84 -4.34 4.77
C PHE A 83 -10.34 -4.06 4.93
N ARG A 84 -11.21 -4.99 4.49
CA ARG A 84 -12.66 -4.89 4.71
C ARG A 84 -13.04 -4.88 6.18
N PHE A 85 -12.31 -5.61 7.03
CA PHE A 85 -12.50 -5.58 8.47
C PHE A 85 -12.09 -4.24 9.06
N VAL A 86 -10.92 -3.71 8.67
CA VAL A 86 -10.45 -2.39 9.11
C VAL A 86 -11.43 -1.29 8.67
N GLU A 87 -11.92 -1.32 7.44
CA GLU A 87 -12.93 -0.40 6.94
C GLU A 87 -14.20 -0.45 7.80
N ALA A 88 -14.73 -1.64 8.08
CA ALA A 88 -15.91 -1.80 8.91
C ALA A 88 -15.72 -1.24 10.33
N VAL A 89 -14.54 -1.45 10.93
CA VAL A 89 -14.19 -0.87 12.24
C VAL A 89 -14.10 0.65 12.15
N LEU A 90 -13.43 1.18 11.12
CA LEU A 90 -13.28 2.62 10.92
C LEU A 90 -14.61 3.31 10.69
N THR A 91 -15.51 2.76 9.86
CA THR A 91 -16.86 3.31 9.65
C THR A 91 -17.67 3.27 10.93
N ARG A 92 -17.47 2.26 11.80
CA ARG A 92 -18.18 2.17 13.09
C ARG A 92 -17.73 3.26 14.07
N ILE A 93 -16.44 3.59 14.09
CA ILE A 93 -15.87 4.61 14.99
C ILE A 93 -16.09 6.02 14.42
N HIS A 94 -15.80 6.20 13.14
CA HIS A 94 -15.97 7.43 12.38
C HIS A 94 -16.78 7.17 11.11
N PRO A 95 -18.11 7.31 11.14
CA PRO A 95 -18.99 7.07 9.99
C PRO A 95 -18.70 7.92 8.76
N ARG A 96 -17.90 8.97 8.89
CA ARG A 96 -17.49 9.87 7.80
C ARG A 96 -16.09 9.61 7.26
N ALA A 97 -15.29 8.73 7.89
CA ALA A 97 -13.88 8.55 7.54
C ALA A 97 -13.65 7.97 6.14
N LEU A 98 -14.61 7.18 5.65
CA LEU A 98 -14.53 6.50 4.36
C LEU A 98 -15.59 7.02 3.37
N ARG A 99 -16.08 8.26 3.57
CA ARG A 99 -16.94 8.89 2.56
C ARG A 99 -16.09 9.21 1.32
N PRO A 100 -16.58 8.87 0.11
CA PRO A 100 -15.96 9.33 -1.12
C PRO A 100 -15.79 10.85 -1.07
N HIS A 101 -14.61 11.34 -1.43
CA HIS A 101 -14.40 12.78 -1.56
C HIS A 101 -15.25 13.28 -2.74
N PRO A 102 -15.84 14.49 -2.68
CA PRO A 102 -16.66 15.02 -3.77
C PRO A 102 -15.96 15.07 -5.14
N ASP A 103 -14.63 15.12 -5.15
CA ASP A 103 -13.79 15.11 -6.37
C ASP A 103 -13.41 13.70 -6.85
N ASP A 104 -13.75 12.65 -6.09
CA ASP A 104 -13.49 11.27 -6.49
C ASP A 104 -14.42 10.90 -7.63
N ARG A 105 -13.84 10.65 -8.80
CA ARG A 105 -14.61 10.12 -9.93
C ARG A 105 -15.16 8.74 -9.56
N PRO A 106 -16.47 8.49 -9.74
CA PRO A 106 -17.05 7.19 -9.44
C PRO A 106 -16.32 6.11 -10.24
N GLN A 107 -15.82 5.09 -9.53
CA GLN A 107 -15.07 4.00 -10.14
C GLN A 107 -15.99 2.89 -10.66
N ASN A 108 -17.21 2.79 -10.12
CA ASN A 108 -18.24 1.84 -10.52
C ASN A 108 -19.65 2.44 -10.36
N ASP A 109 -20.67 1.71 -10.82
CA ASP A 109 -22.07 2.15 -10.81
C ASP A 109 -22.64 2.35 -9.40
N ALA A 110 -22.12 1.63 -8.40
CA ALA A 110 -22.53 1.79 -7.00
C ALA A 110 -21.96 3.07 -6.39
N ASP A 111 -20.72 3.45 -6.74
CA ASP A 111 -20.11 4.72 -6.33
C ASP A 111 -20.81 5.91 -6.99
N ALA A 112 -21.25 5.75 -8.24
CA ALA A 112 -22.00 6.78 -8.97
C ALA A 112 -23.35 7.12 -8.30
N ALA A 113 -24.02 6.11 -7.74
CA ALA A 113 -25.27 6.30 -7.00
C ALA A 113 -25.10 7.05 -5.67
N ILE A 114 -23.89 7.04 -5.08
CA ILE A 114 -23.58 7.75 -3.83
C ILE A 114 -23.15 9.20 -4.09
N ALA A 115 -22.47 9.47 -5.21
CA ALA A 115 -21.96 10.78 -5.57
C ALA A 115 -23.04 11.78 -6.03
N MET A 116 -24.21 11.29 -6.44
CA MET A 116 -25.34 12.11 -6.89
C MET A 116 -26.52 11.96 -5.91
N PRO A 117 -26.52 12.69 -4.77
CA PRO A 117 -27.72 12.78 -3.97
C PRO A 117 -28.78 13.58 -4.75
N SER A 118 -29.98 13.02 -4.85
CA SER A 118 -31.20 13.68 -5.34
C SER A 118 -31.52 14.96 -4.58
#